data_AF-K9FZX3-F1
#
_entry.id   AF-K9FZX3-F1
#
_cell.length_a   1.000
_cell.length_b   1.000
_cell.length_c   1.000
_cell.angle_alpha   90.00
_cell.angle_beta   90.00
_cell.angle_gamma   90.00
#
_symmetry.space_group_name_H-M   'P 1'
#
loop_
_entity.id
_entity.type
_entity.pdbx_description
1 polymer ?
#
loop_
_entity_poly.entity_id
_entity_poly.type
_entity_poly.pdbx_seq_one_letter_code
_entity_poly.pdbx_strand_id
1 'polypeptide(L)'
;MLLLNLLTVAAGLIVPAGAQNIPTQRTSSTTSALISTQYESASDAPVIFGDQSFVFLVDTGNSDAYVMQTGYRCVNSTNFLLKSQNYRLYANQTYHKSETCSSVPNEMFGIKYGAGSAGGLLVYEQVSIGGRCKRQHPEDRHLK
;
A
#
# COMPACT_ATOMS: atom_id res chain seq x y z
N MET A 1 -19.96 -57.81 -11.94
CA MET A 1 -18.64 -57.41 -12.50
C MET A 1 -18.87 -57.07 -13.96
N LEU A 2 -18.47 -55.94 -14.55
CA LEU A 2 -17.68 -54.79 -14.13
C LEU A 2 -17.92 -53.69 -15.21
N LEU A 3 -18.28 -52.49 -14.74
CA LEU A 3 -18.19 -51.13 -15.33
C LEU A 3 -18.33 -50.85 -16.85
N LEU A 4 -19.33 -50.04 -17.18
CA LEU A 4 -19.34 -49.11 -18.32
C LEU A 4 -18.46 -47.88 -17.98
N ASN A 5 -17.46 -47.57 -18.81
CA ASN A 5 -16.67 -46.35 -18.69
C ASN A 5 -17.40 -45.18 -19.36
N LEU A 6 -17.91 -44.24 -18.57
CA LEU A 6 -18.30 -42.91 -19.04
C LEU A 6 -17.04 -42.05 -19.22
N LEU A 7 -16.74 -41.66 -20.45
CA LEU A 7 -15.79 -40.58 -20.76
C LEU A 7 -16.52 -39.24 -20.62
N THR A 8 -16.33 -38.56 -19.49
CA THR A 8 -16.76 -37.17 -19.32
C THR A 8 -15.71 -36.24 -19.93
N VAL A 9 -16.03 -35.63 -21.07
CA VAL A 9 -15.26 -34.52 -21.63
C VAL A 9 -15.62 -33.26 -20.82
N ALA A 10 -14.78 -32.88 -19.88
CA ALA A 10 -14.87 -31.58 -19.22
C ALA A 10 -14.33 -30.51 -20.18
N ALA A 11 -15.22 -29.90 -20.97
CA ALA A 11 -14.89 -28.72 -21.76
C ALA A 11 -14.67 -27.54 -20.79
N GLY A 12 -13.40 -27.23 -20.51
CA GLY A 12 -13.03 -26.06 -19.73
C GLY A 12 -13.45 -24.78 -20.43
N LEU A 13 -14.34 -24.01 -19.82
CA LEU A 13 -14.66 -22.65 -20.23
C LEU A 13 -13.43 -21.76 -19.97
N ILE A 14 -12.64 -21.53 -21.02
CA ILE A 14 -11.62 -20.49 -21.01
C ILE A 14 -12.38 -19.16 -21.14
N VAL A 15 -12.65 -18.51 -20.00
CA VAL A 15 -13.11 -17.11 -20.01
C VAL A 15 -11.89 -16.26 -20.36
N PRO A 16 -11.87 -15.56 -21.51
CA PRO A 16 -10.81 -14.61 -21.78
C PRO A 16 -10.92 -13.49 -20.73
N ALA A 17 -9.88 -13.34 -19.90
CA ALA A 17 -9.71 -12.15 -19.09
C ALA A 17 -9.46 -10.97 -20.04
N GLY A 18 -10.54 -10.29 -20.44
CA GLY A 18 -10.44 -9.08 -21.23
C GLY A 18 -9.81 -7.99 -20.38
N ALA A 19 -8.58 -7.57 -20.73
CA ALA A 19 -8.02 -6.35 -20.19
C ALA A 19 -8.86 -5.17 -20.70
N GLN A 20 -9.65 -4.56 -19.83
CA GLN A 20 -10.33 -3.31 -20.17
C GLN A 20 -9.31 -2.18 -20.13
N ASN A 21 -9.09 -1.53 -21.27
CA ASN A 21 -8.36 -0.26 -21.29
C ASN A 21 -9.21 0.78 -20.56
N ILE A 22 -8.78 1.19 -19.37
CA ILE A 22 -9.39 2.32 -18.66
C ILE A 22 -9.09 3.58 -19.50
N PRO A 23 -10.11 4.30 -19.99
CA PRO A 23 -9.88 5.55 -20.71
C PRO A 23 -9.15 6.54 -19.79
N THR A 24 -7.91 6.88 -20.11
CA THR A 24 -7.13 7.89 -19.39
C THR A 24 -7.61 9.29 -19.77
N GLN A 25 -8.74 9.71 -19.20
CA GLN A 25 -9.20 11.09 -19.33
C GLN A 25 -8.34 11.99 -18.43
N ARG A 26 -7.19 12.47 -18.93
CA ARG A 26 -6.34 13.47 -18.25
C ARG A 26 -7.01 14.85 -18.29
N THR A 27 -7.95 15.12 -17.38
CA THR A 27 -8.67 16.42 -17.29
C THR A 27 -8.00 17.41 -16.32
N SER A 28 -6.67 17.38 -16.18
CA SER A 28 -5.99 17.19 -14.88
C SER A 28 -4.48 17.48 -14.87
N SER A 29 -3.97 18.64 -15.33
CA SER A 29 -2.54 18.96 -15.17
C SER A 29 -2.24 19.44 -13.75
N THR A 30 -2.06 18.50 -12.83
CA THR A 30 -1.58 18.78 -11.48
C THR A 30 -0.14 18.31 -11.35
N THR A 31 0.72 19.19 -10.84
CA THR A 31 2.11 18.88 -10.52
C THR A 31 2.30 18.90 -9.00
N SER A 32 3.16 18.02 -8.51
CA SER A 32 3.68 18.09 -7.14
C SER A 32 5.19 18.33 -7.23
N ALA A 33 5.72 19.22 -6.39
CA ALA A 33 7.16 19.42 -6.30
C ALA A 33 7.80 18.21 -5.63
N LEU A 34 8.89 17.71 -6.21
CA LEU A 34 9.72 16.68 -5.61
C LEU A 34 10.90 17.35 -4.88
N ILE A 35 11.19 16.84 -3.70
CA ILE A 35 12.31 17.26 -2.86
C ILE A 35 13.40 16.21 -3.03
N SER A 36 14.55 16.61 -3.55
CA SER A 36 15.71 15.73 -3.67
C SER A 36 16.32 15.47 -2.29
N THR A 37 16.48 14.21 -1.90
CA THR A 37 17.05 13.79 -0.62
C THR A 37 18.09 12.69 -0.81
N GLN A 38 18.80 12.31 0.28
CA GLN A 38 19.82 11.26 0.27
C GLN A 38 20.89 11.44 -0.83
N TYR A 39 21.48 12.64 -0.95
CA TYR A 39 22.44 12.96 -2.01
C TYR A 39 21.89 12.69 -3.42
N GLU A 40 20.64 13.09 -3.64
CA GLU A 40 19.92 12.95 -4.93
C GLU A 40 19.57 11.52 -5.33
N SER A 41 19.79 10.54 -4.43
CA SER A 41 19.39 9.14 -4.67
C SER A 41 17.92 8.85 -4.34
N ALA A 42 17.24 9.77 -3.65
CA ALA A 42 15.85 9.67 -3.28
C ALA A 42 15.07 10.95 -3.62
N SER A 43 13.77 10.81 -3.85
CA SER A 43 12.85 11.92 -4.10
C SER A 43 11.65 11.80 -3.20
N ASP A 44 11.42 12.82 -2.38
CA ASP A 44 10.27 12.90 -1.49
C ASP A 44 9.22 13.87 -2.04
N ALA A 45 7.95 13.64 -1.72
CA ALA A 45 6.84 14.52 -2.07
C ALA A 45 6.00 14.85 -0.83
N PRO A 46 5.43 16.07 -0.75
CA PRO A 46 4.42 16.37 0.26
C PRO A 46 3.12 15.63 -0.07
N VAL A 47 2.64 14.85 0.90
CA VAL A 47 1.40 14.07 0.79
C VAL A 47 0.57 14.28 2.04
N ILE A 48 -0.74 14.40 1.89
CA ILE A 48 -1.68 14.54 3.01
C ILE A 48 -2.50 13.25 3.13
N PHE A 49 -2.57 12.68 4.32
CA PHE A 49 -3.44 11.56 4.68
C PHE A 49 -4.50 12.07 5.68
N GLY A 50 -5.77 12.06 5.28
CA GLY A 50 -6.85 12.74 6.00
C GLY A 50 -6.54 14.24 6.10
N ASP A 51 -6.26 14.70 7.31
CA ASP A 51 -5.88 16.06 7.68
C ASP A 51 -4.40 16.23 8.07
N GLN A 52 -3.60 15.17 7.92
CA GLN A 52 -2.20 15.13 8.38
C GLN A 52 -1.21 15.14 7.20
N SER A 53 -0.28 16.09 7.22
CA SER A 53 0.76 16.24 6.21
C SER A 53 1.98 15.37 6.51
N PHE A 54 2.53 14.73 5.48
CA PHE A 54 3.74 13.91 5.53
C PHE A 54 4.68 14.28 4.38
N VAL A 55 5.96 13.96 4.56
CA VAL A 55 6.97 13.93 3.49
C VAL A 55 7.19 12.48 3.14
N PHE A 56 6.85 12.10 1.92
CA PHE A 56 6.72 10.70 1.49
C PHE A 56 7.75 10.37 0.41
N LEU A 57 8.53 9.31 0.62
CA LEU A 57 9.43 8.80 -0.41
C LEU A 57 8.62 8.33 -1.61
N VAL A 58 8.94 8.84 -2.79
CA VAL A 58 8.39 8.37 -4.06
C VAL A 58 9.19 7.17 -4.54
N ASP A 59 8.64 5.98 -4.32
CA ASP A 59 9.24 4.71 -4.73
C ASP A 59 8.45 4.13 -5.92
N THR A 60 9.01 4.21 -7.12
CA THR A 60 8.42 3.61 -8.33
C THR A 60 8.69 2.11 -8.45
N GLY A 61 9.50 1.54 -7.55
CA GLY A 61 9.75 0.10 -7.44
C GLY A 61 8.70 -0.66 -6.64
N ASN A 62 7.72 0.04 -6.05
CA ASN A 62 6.62 -0.54 -5.27
C ASN A 62 5.30 0.20 -5.56
N SER A 63 4.16 -0.45 -5.31
CA SER A 63 2.82 0.10 -5.48
C SER A 63 2.11 0.45 -4.16
N ASP A 64 2.64 0.02 -3.02
CA ASP A 64 2.03 0.28 -1.71
C ASP A 64 2.50 1.61 -1.10
N ALA A 65 1.57 2.35 -0.47
CA ALA A 65 1.88 3.50 0.37
C ALA A 65 1.46 3.23 1.82
N TYR A 66 2.37 3.49 2.77
CA TYR A 66 2.12 3.26 4.20
C TYR A 66 2.73 4.36 5.09
N VAL A 67 2.01 4.73 6.14
CA VAL A 67 2.47 5.62 7.21
C VAL A 67 2.58 4.84 8.52
N MET A 68 3.51 5.23 9.39
CA MET A 68 3.60 4.63 10.71
C MET A 68 2.54 5.22 11.63
N GLN A 69 1.66 4.38 12.17
CA GLN A 69 0.69 4.80 13.18
C GLN A 69 1.38 5.14 14.50
N THR A 70 0.88 6.13 15.22
CA THR A 70 1.37 6.44 16.58
C THR A 70 1.30 5.23 17.49
N GLY A 71 2.37 5.01 18.24
CA GLY A 71 2.49 3.84 19.12
C GLY A 71 2.92 2.57 18.40
N TYR A 72 3.39 2.66 17.15
CA TYR A 72 3.98 1.53 16.47
C TYR A 72 5.13 0.92 17.29
N ARG A 73 5.34 -0.38 17.12
CA ARG A 73 6.37 -1.12 17.82
C ARG A 73 7.44 -1.58 16.84
N CYS A 74 8.68 -1.48 17.27
CA CYS A 74 9.81 -2.05 16.53
C CYS A 74 10.06 -3.48 17.02
N VAL A 75 10.34 -4.41 16.11
CA VAL A 75 10.81 -5.75 16.48
C VAL A 75 12.33 -5.80 16.26
N ASN A 76 13.08 -6.22 17.27
CA ASN A 76 14.50 -6.49 17.09
C ASN A 76 14.65 -7.80 16.27
N SER A 77 15.34 -7.73 15.13
CA SER A 77 15.48 -8.86 14.21
C SER A 77 16.37 -10.00 14.73
N THR A 78 17.17 -9.76 15.76
CA THR A 78 18.12 -10.75 16.31
C THR A 78 17.48 -11.57 17.43
N ASN A 79 16.71 -10.94 18.32
CA ASN A 79 16.14 -11.59 19.51
C ASN A 79 14.62 -11.50 19.61
N PHE A 80 13.96 -10.96 18.58
CA PHE A 80 12.50 -10.81 18.48
C PHE A 80 11.84 -10.01 19.62
N LEU A 81 12.63 -9.27 20.40
CA LEU A 81 12.10 -8.42 21.46
C LEU A 81 11.45 -7.18 20.88
N LEU A 82 10.28 -6.85 21.42
CA LEU A 82 9.58 -5.63 21.09
C LEU A 82 10.27 -4.44 21.74
N LYS A 83 10.51 -3.41 20.93
CA LYS A 83 11.09 -2.15 21.32
C LYS A 83 10.08 -1.03 21.13
N SER A 84 10.23 0.02 21.93
CA SER A 84 9.41 1.22 21.79
C SER A 84 9.65 1.88 20.43
N GLN A 85 8.68 2.71 20.04
CA GLN A 85 8.73 3.54 18.84
C GLN A 85 10.09 4.26 18.67
N ASN A 86 10.61 4.84 19.75
CA ASN A 86 11.84 5.66 19.74
C ASN A 86 13.14 4.85 19.51
N TYR A 87 13.05 3.51 19.44
CA TYR A 87 14.22 2.66 19.22
C TYR A 87 14.82 2.81 17.81
N ARG A 88 14.00 3.13 16.82
CA ARG A 88 14.45 3.46 15.45
C ARG A 88 13.84 4.80 15.05
N LEU A 89 14.65 5.71 14.53
CA LEU A 89 14.18 6.99 13.96
C LEU A 89 13.52 6.76 12.59
N TYR A 90 12.55 5.84 12.54
CA TYR A 90 11.97 5.34 11.30
C TYR A 90 11.02 6.35 10.66
N ALA A 91 10.30 7.11 11.49
CA ALA A 91 9.42 8.17 11.04
C ALA A 91 9.57 9.38 11.96
N ASN A 92 9.75 10.56 11.37
CA ASN A 92 9.75 11.85 12.08
C ASN A 92 8.33 12.26 12.53
N GLN A 93 7.31 11.74 11.84
CA GLN A 93 5.90 11.98 12.10
C GLN A 93 5.13 10.67 12.04
N THR A 94 4.12 10.55 12.90
CA THR A 94 3.23 9.40 12.91
C THR A 94 1.81 9.79 12.58
N TYR A 95 1.07 8.84 12.02
CA TYR A 95 -0.33 8.97 11.70
C TYR A 95 -1.21 8.66 12.92
N HIS A 96 -2.16 9.55 13.16
CA HIS A 96 -3.29 9.36 14.06
C HIS A 96 -4.55 9.13 13.22
N LYS A 97 -5.45 8.27 13.69
CA LYS A 97 -6.67 7.95 12.93
C LYS A 97 -7.49 9.22 12.67
N SER A 98 -7.72 9.53 11.39
CA SER A 98 -8.59 10.64 10.95
C SER A 98 -10.06 10.20 10.86
N GLU A 99 -10.96 11.16 10.64
CA GLU A 99 -12.38 10.88 10.40
C GLU A 99 -12.64 10.14 9.07
N THR A 100 -11.76 10.30 8.07
CA THR A 100 -11.89 9.66 6.76
C THR A 100 -11.31 8.24 6.71
N CYS A 101 -10.63 7.83 7.79
CA CYS A 101 -10.00 6.52 7.92
C CYS A 101 -11.00 5.40 8.20
N SER A 102 -10.94 4.34 7.41
CA SER A 102 -11.71 3.12 7.65
C SER A 102 -10.88 1.88 7.34
N SER A 103 -10.85 0.92 8.26
CA SER A 103 -10.15 -0.34 8.05
C SER A 103 -10.83 -1.19 7.00
N VAL A 104 -10.04 -1.89 6.19
CA VAL A 104 -10.53 -2.97 5.35
C VAL A 104 -10.71 -4.21 6.23
N PRO A 105 -11.94 -4.74 6.38
CA PRO A 105 -12.16 -5.89 7.26
C PRO A 105 -11.36 -7.12 6.80
N ASN A 106 -10.74 -7.81 7.77
CA ASN A 106 -9.98 -9.06 7.56
C ASN A 106 -8.75 -8.95 6.65
N GLU A 107 -8.27 -7.74 6.37
CA GLU A 107 -7.11 -7.50 5.52
C GLU A 107 -5.95 -6.88 6.33
N MET A 108 -4.74 -7.36 6.05
CA MET A 108 -3.52 -6.90 6.69
C MET A 108 -2.54 -6.38 5.65
N PHE A 109 -1.84 -5.31 6.00
CA PHE A 109 -0.73 -4.78 5.24
C PHE A 109 0.58 -5.45 5.69
N GLY A 110 1.45 -5.74 4.72
CA GLY A 110 2.79 -6.25 4.98
C GLY A 110 3.71 -5.96 3.80
N ILE A 111 4.92 -5.48 4.10
CA ILE A 111 5.94 -5.14 3.11
C ILE A 111 7.33 -5.53 3.61
N LYS A 112 8.22 -5.90 2.67
CA LYS A 112 9.62 -6.20 2.93
C LYS A 112 10.52 -5.55 1.89
N TYR A 113 11.47 -4.77 2.38
CA TYR A 113 12.58 -4.22 1.61
C TYR A 113 13.90 -4.87 2.06
N GLY A 114 14.98 -4.62 1.33
CA GLY A 114 16.32 -5.08 1.75
C GLY A 114 16.73 -4.60 3.15
N ALA A 115 16.21 -3.45 3.59
CA ALA A 115 16.52 -2.84 4.88
C ALA A 115 15.61 -3.31 6.04
N GLY A 116 14.56 -4.10 5.78
CA GLY A 116 13.64 -4.54 6.84
C GLY A 116 12.22 -4.84 6.36
N SER A 117 11.30 -4.98 7.32
CA SER A 117 9.89 -5.27 7.05
C SER A 117 9.00 -4.42 7.92
N ALA A 118 7.82 -4.08 7.40
CA ALA A 118 6.76 -3.37 8.11
C ALA A 118 5.43 -4.10 7.88
N GLY A 119 4.51 -3.96 8.82
CA GLY A 119 3.19 -4.56 8.72
C GLY A 119 2.19 -3.86 9.65
N GLY A 120 0.92 -3.98 9.32
CA GLY A 120 -0.15 -3.27 10.02
C GLY A 120 -1.52 -3.55 9.43
N LEU A 121 -2.48 -2.69 9.76
CA LEU A 121 -3.83 -2.77 9.19
C LEU A 121 -3.85 -2.18 7.79
N LEU A 122 -4.61 -2.82 6.89
CA LEU A 122 -4.97 -2.21 5.62
C LEU A 122 -6.16 -1.28 5.82
N VAL A 123 -6.09 -0.06 5.31
CA VAL A 123 -7.12 0.97 5.51
C VAL A 123 -7.43 1.70 4.21
N TYR A 124 -8.66 2.17 4.07
CA TYR A 124 -8.99 3.29 3.19
C TYR A 124 -8.74 4.59 3.92
N GLU A 125 -8.14 5.54 3.22
CA GLU A 125 -7.93 6.89 3.70
C GLU A 125 -8.08 7.90 2.55
N GLN A 126 -8.44 9.13 2.87
CA GLN A 126 -8.39 10.23 1.93
C GLN A 126 -6.93 10.69 1.77
N VAL A 127 -6.40 10.65 0.55
CA VAL A 127 -5.01 11.01 0.26
C VAL A 127 -4.97 12.14 -0.76
N SER A 128 -4.12 13.15 -0.52
CA SER A 128 -3.93 14.27 -1.42
C SER A 128 -2.45 14.48 -1.77
N ILE A 129 -2.18 14.65 -3.06
CA ILE A 129 -0.87 15.02 -3.59
C ILE A 129 -1.03 16.13 -4.65
N GLY A 130 -0.20 17.18 -4.58
CA GLY A 130 -0.32 18.34 -5.48
C GLY A 130 -1.69 19.05 -5.41
N GLY A 131 -2.43 18.90 -4.30
CA GLY A 131 -3.81 19.43 -4.18
C GLY A 131 -4.89 18.57 -4.84
N ARG A 132 -4.56 17.37 -5.33
CA ARG A 132 -5.53 16.39 -5.83
C ARG A 132 -5.83 15.37 -4.77
N CYS A 133 -7.04 15.46 -4.24
CA CYS A 133 -7.59 14.52 -3.28
C CYS A 133 -8.22 13.30 -3.98
N LYS A 134 -7.86 12.10 -3.52
CA LYS A 134 -8.45 10.81 -3.90
C LYS A 134 -8.58 9.93 -2.66
N ARG A 135 -9.64 9.13 -2.58
CA ARG A 135 -9.66 8.04 -1.60
C ARG A 135 -8.68 6.97 -2.07
N GLN A 136 -7.68 6.65 -1.25
CA GLN A 136 -6.80 5.54 -1.54
C GLN A 136 -7.59 4.25 -1.38
N HIS A 137 -7.67 3.50 -2.48
CA HIS A 137 -8.20 2.15 -2.48
C HIS A 137 -7.01 1.19 -2.37
N PRO A 138 -6.99 0.30 -1.35
CA PRO A 138 -6.11 -0.85 -1.39
C PRO A 138 -6.47 -1.68 -2.63
N GLU A 139 -5.45 -2.17 -3.32
CA GLU A 139 -5.63 -3.02 -4.49
C GLU A 139 -6.22 -4.36 -4.05
N ASP A 140 -7.33 -4.79 -4.68
CA ASP A 140 -7.96 -6.08 -4.40
C ASP A 140 -7.03 -7.21 -4.82
N ARG A 141 -6.23 -7.73 -3.89
CA ARG A 141 -5.43 -8.93 -4.10
C ARG A 141 -6.33 -10.16 -4.01
N HIS A 142 -7.04 -10.45 -5.10
CA HIS A 142 -7.57 -11.79 -5.32
C HIS A 142 -6.39 -12.75 -5.48
N LEU A 143 -5.99 -13.38 -4.38
CA LEU A 143 -5.13 -14.56 -4.38
C LEU A 143 -5.84 -15.64 -5.22
N LYS A 144 -5.31 -15.91 -6.42
CA LYS A 144 -5.62 -17.11 -7.19
C LYS A 144 -4.85 -18.30 -6.64
#